data_AF-A0A816I605-F1
#
_entry.id   AF-A0A816I605-F1
#
_cell.length_a   1.000
_cell.length_b   1.000
_cell.length_c   1.000
_cell.angle_alpha   90.00
_cell.angle_beta   90.00
_cell.angle_gamma   90.00
#
_symmetry.space_group_name_H-M   'P 1'
#
loop_
_entity.id
_entity.type
_entity.pdbx_description
1 polymer ?
#
loop_
_entity_poly.entity_id
_entity_poly.type
_entity_poly.pdbx_seq_one_letter_code
_entity_poly.pdbx_strand_id
1 'polypeptide(L)'
;MGGRDEEAEGVGEATIPLLRDQHDEAEEDGDIVVETKKLWRIVGPAIFTRITTYLILIITQAFAGHLGELELAAISIRSWIVLFLCSILLLPMYFFATPILKYFGQPDDIAELSGTVALWVIPIHFAFAFFFPLNRFLQCQLKNMVIAILAGVALVVHIFLCWLFVYGLKLGVIGTMATVNVSWCLNVFVLFTYATCGGCPLITWTGFSIEAFTGLWKFAKLSASSGIMLCLENWYYKILILMTGNLKDAKIAVDSICMSRNGLEMMIPLAFLAGTGETVIKAVTDLSFLLAFTILLNSVQPVLSGVAIGSGWQSFLAYINLGCYYFISLPLGFVMGWIFKFGVKSIWAGMIFGGTAIQTLILTFIVTRCDWDKEAQKASVRVNKWSISNSEARHRRLYNLYTVVK
;
A
#
# COMPACT_ATOMS: atom_id res chain seq x y z
N MET A 1 -8.64 -76.33 -32.80
CA MET A 1 -7.36 -77.06 -32.62
C MET A 1 -6.38 -76.37 -33.56
N GLY A 2 -5.60 -75.39 -33.09
CA GLY A 2 -4.27 -75.56 -32.46
C GLY A 2 -3.22 -75.51 -33.59
N GLY A 3 -2.13 -74.76 -33.57
CA GLY A 3 -1.48 -73.86 -32.62
C GLY A 3 -0.52 -72.94 -33.39
N ARG A 4 0.22 -72.11 -32.66
CA ARG A 4 1.08 -71.00 -33.11
C ARG A 4 2.52 -71.44 -33.50
N ASP A 5 3.31 -70.41 -33.83
CA ASP A 5 4.78 -70.26 -33.70
C ASP A 5 5.52 -70.42 -35.06
N GLU A 6 6.44 -69.57 -35.54
CA GLU A 6 7.36 -68.54 -35.00
C GLU A 6 7.85 -67.66 -36.19
N GLU A 7 7.91 -66.33 -36.07
CA GLU A 7 9.11 -65.46 -35.88
C GLU A 7 10.12 -65.26 -37.05
N ALA A 8 10.42 -63.97 -37.26
CA ALA A 8 11.71 -63.32 -37.59
C ALA A 8 11.89 -62.64 -38.98
N GLU A 9 11.90 -61.30 -38.92
CA GLU A 9 12.86 -60.31 -39.47
C GLU A 9 13.48 -60.54 -40.87
N GLY A 10 13.60 -59.57 -41.79
CA GLY A 10 13.48 -58.12 -41.73
C GLY A 10 14.09 -57.52 -43.02
N VAL A 11 14.30 -56.20 -42.99
CA VAL A 11 14.97 -55.32 -43.99
C VAL A 11 14.04 -54.66 -45.01
N GLY A 12 13.61 -53.45 -44.65
CA GLY A 12 13.23 -52.39 -45.58
C GLY A 12 13.51 -51.04 -44.93
N GLU A 13 14.68 -50.46 -45.23
CA GLU A 13 15.05 -49.11 -44.82
C GLU A 13 14.77 -48.11 -45.95
N ALA A 14 14.41 -46.90 -45.50
CA ALA A 14 14.28 -45.64 -46.21
C ALA A 14 12.97 -45.36 -46.98
N THR A 15 11.99 -44.81 -46.26
CA THR A 15 11.30 -43.62 -46.75
C THR A 15 11.02 -42.70 -45.56
N ILE A 16 11.60 -41.50 -45.58
CA ILE A 16 11.35 -40.42 -44.62
C ILE A 16 10.04 -39.73 -45.01
N PRO A 17 9.06 -39.56 -44.11
CA PRO A 17 8.07 -38.50 -44.23
C PRO A 17 8.41 -37.40 -43.21
N LEU A 18 9.07 -36.35 -43.71
CA LEU A 18 8.88 -34.99 -43.22
C LEU A 18 7.39 -34.68 -43.37
N LEU A 19 6.67 -34.47 -42.27
CA LEU A 19 5.39 -33.72 -42.16
C LEU A 19 4.78 -33.94 -40.76
N ARG A 20 5.54 -33.58 -39.73
CA ARG A 20 5.02 -33.18 -38.42
C ARG A 20 5.57 -31.77 -38.23
N ASP A 21 4.75 -30.82 -37.75
CA ASP A 21 5.11 -29.42 -37.44
C ASP A 21 4.75 -28.34 -38.47
N GLN A 22 3.54 -28.32 -39.03
CA GLN A 22 2.99 -27.05 -39.58
C GLN A 22 1.52 -26.77 -39.26
N HIS A 23 0.77 -27.75 -38.76
CA HIS A 23 -0.64 -27.53 -38.41
C HIS A 23 -0.89 -27.22 -36.94
N ASP A 24 0.07 -27.51 -36.05
CA ASP A 24 -0.02 -27.19 -34.61
C ASP A 24 0.57 -25.80 -34.28
N GLU A 25 1.59 -25.33 -35.01
CA GLU A 25 2.21 -24.01 -34.74
C GLU A 25 1.28 -22.82 -35.06
N ALA A 26 0.41 -22.95 -36.06
CA ALA A 26 -0.52 -21.88 -36.46
C ALA A 26 -1.73 -21.75 -35.51
N GLU A 27 -2.10 -22.84 -34.84
CA GLU A 27 -3.15 -22.83 -33.81
C GLU A 27 -2.60 -22.27 -32.48
N GLU A 28 -1.33 -22.56 -32.17
CA GLU A 28 -0.63 -22.06 -30.99
C GLU A 28 -0.25 -20.55 -31.09
N ASP A 29 0.20 -20.07 -32.26
CA ASP A 29 0.49 -18.63 -32.49
C ASP A 29 -0.78 -17.77 -32.44
N GLY A 30 -1.90 -18.30 -32.97
CA GLY A 30 -3.22 -17.68 -32.86
C GLY A 30 -3.68 -17.49 -31.42
N ASP A 31 -3.44 -18.49 -30.57
CA ASP A 31 -3.80 -18.46 -29.14
C ASP A 31 -2.90 -17.48 -28.37
N ILE A 32 -1.58 -17.47 -28.63
CA ILE A 32 -0.63 -16.54 -28.00
C ILE A 32 -0.96 -15.08 -28.33
N VAL A 33 -1.29 -14.76 -29.59
CA VAL A 33 -1.64 -13.39 -30.00
C VAL A 33 -2.97 -12.96 -29.37
N VAL A 34 -3.93 -13.86 -29.24
CA VAL A 34 -5.22 -13.60 -28.58
C VAL A 34 -5.02 -13.37 -27.07
N GLU A 35 -4.27 -14.24 -26.40
CA GLU A 35 -3.93 -14.11 -24.99
C GLU A 35 -3.10 -12.84 -24.72
N THR A 36 -2.14 -12.51 -25.58
CA THR A 36 -1.36 -11.27 -25.51
C THR A 36 -2.24 -10.02 -25.64
N LYS A 37 -3.23 -10.03 -26.55
CA LYS A 37 -4.20 -8.94 -26.67
C LYS A 37 -5.10 -8.81 -25.44
N LYS A 38 -5.55 -9.92 -24.86
CA LYS A 38 -6.34 -9.93 -23.60
C LYS A 38 -5.50 -9.36 -22.45
N LEU A 39 -4.23 -9.74 -22.37
CA LEU A 39 -3.28 -9.24 -21.37
C LEU A 39 -3.07 -7.73 -21.50
N TRP A 40 -2.84 -7.21 -22.71
CA TRP A 40 -2.63 -5.77 -22.93
C TRP A 40 -3.83 -4.90 -22.56
N ARG A 41 -5.06 -5.42 -22.68
CA ARG A 41 -6.28 -4.72 -22.20
C ARG A 41 -6.28 -4.49 -20.69
N ILE A 42 -5.57 -5.32 -19.93
CA ILE A 42 -5.45 -5.23 -18.48
C ILE A 42 -4.19 -4.45 -18.11
N VAL A 43 -3.05 -4.80 -18.72
CA VAL A 43 -1.73 -4.27 -18.39
C VAL A 43 -1.54 -2.83 -18.85
N GLY A 44 -2.07 -2.44 -20.01
CA GLY A 44 -1.91 -1.09 -20.58
C GLY A 44 -2.43 0.02 -19.66
N PRO A 45 -3.71 -0.02 -19.23
CA PRO A 45 -4.23 0.91 -18.24
C PRO A 45 -3.43 0.92 -16.94
N ALA A 46 -3.03 -0.25 -16.43
CA ALA A 46 -2.25 -0.36 -15.19
C ALA A 46 -0.88 0.34 -15.28
N ILE A 47 -0.18 0.22 -16.41
CA ILE A 47 1.09 0.93 -16.65
C ILE A 47 0.86 2.44 -16.62
N PHE A 48 -0.13 2.93 -17.36
CA PHE A 48 -0.46 4.36 -17.41
C PHE A 48 -0.85 4.91 -16.03
N THR A 49 -1.65 4.16 -15.27
CA THR A 49 -1.99 4.46 -13.88
C THR A 49 -0.74 4.64 -13.03
N ARG A 50 0.20 3.68 -13.06
CA ARG A 50 1.42 3.74 -12.25
C ARG A 50 2.27 4.94 -12.59
N ILE A 51 2.48 5.20 -13.89
CA ILE A 51 3.23 6.39 -14.34
C ILE A 51 2.56 7.65 -13.80
N THR A 52 1.25 7.80 -13.96
CA THR A 52 0.51 8.99 -13.52
C THR A 52 0.58 9.17 -12.01
N THR A 53 0.33 8.12 -11.21
CA THR A 53 0.41 8.17 -9.75
C THR A 53 1.83 8.50 -9.27
N TYR A 54 2.86 7.89 -9.85
CA TYR A 54 4.26 8.20 -9.50
C TYR A 54 4.65 9.63 -9.86
N LEU A 55 4.27 10.12 -11.05
CA LEU A 55 4.54 11.50 -11.46
C LEU A 55 3.94 12.50 -10.47
N ILE A 56 2.73 12.24 -9.97
CA ILE A 56 2.06 13.10 -8.99
C ILE A 56 2.78 13.10 -7.64
N LEU A 57 3.26 11.94 -7.18
CA LEU A 57 4.08 11.86 -5.97
C LEU A 57 5.38 12.66 -6.13
N ILE A 58 6.05 12.55 -7.29
CA ILE A 58 7.27 13.30 -7.59
C ILE A 58 7.00 14.80 -7.59
N ILE A 59 5.94 15.25 -8.26
CA ILE A 59 5.56 16.68 -8.30
C ILE A 59 5.28 17.19 -6.88
N THR A 60 4.48 16.45 -6.10
CA THR A 60 4.16 16.82 -4.71
C THR A 60 5.41 16.88 -3.83
N GLN A 61 6.33 15.92 -3.99
CA GLN A 61 7.61 15.92 -3.27
C GLN A 61 8.50 17.10 -3.67
N ALA A 62 8.55 17.45 -4.96
CA ALA A 62 9.30 18.60 -5.44
C ALA A 62 8.80 19.90 -4.81
N PHE A 63 7.48 20.09 -4.73
CA PHE A 63 6.91 21.24 -4.03
C PHE A 63 7.14 21.20 -2.52
N ALA A 64 7.03 20.02 -1.88
CA ALA A 64 7.31 19.86 -0.46
C ALA A 64 8.80 20.12 -0.12
N GLY A 65 9.72 19.90 -1.07
CA GLY A 65 11.14 20.22 -0.91
C GLY A 65 11.45 21.72 -0.91
N HIS A 66 10.50 22.58 -1.33
CA HIS A 66 10.61 24.02 -1.16
C HIS A 66 10.23 24.50 0.26
N LEU A 67 9.64 23.64 1.09
CA LEU A 67 9.51 23.92 2.52
C LEU A 67 10.90 23.96 3.16
N GLY A 68 11.10 24.84 4.13
CA GLY A 68 12.41 24.97 4.77
C GLY A 68 12.86 23.66 5.41
N GLU A 69 14.14 23.34 5.30
CA GLU A 69 14.73 22.11 5.86
C GLU A 69 14.43 21.90 7.36
N LEU A 70 14.43 23.00 8.13
CA LEU A 70 14.06 23.01 9.55
C LEU A 70 12.58 22.65 9.78
N GLU A 71 11.70 23.03 8.85
CA GLU A 71 10.28 22.76 8.92
C GLU A 71 10.00 21.27 8.69
N LEU A 72 10.67 20.68 7.71
CA LEU A 72 10.67 19.24 7.46
C LEU A 72 11.13 18.45 8.69
N ALA A 73 12.23 18.86 9.33
CA ALA A 73 12.76 18.20 10.51
C ALA A 73 11.76 18.28 11.69
N ALA A 74 11.18 19.46 11.92
CA ALA A 74 10.21 19.66 12.99
C ALA A 74 8.89 18.91 12.73
N ILE A 75 8.44 18.77 11.49
CA ILE A 75 7.29 17.92 11.13
C ILE A 75 7.61 16.45 11.41
N SER A 76 8.80 15.98 11.05
CA SER A 76 9.24 14.61 11.31
C SER A 76 9.23 14.26 12.81
N ILE A 77 9.76 15.13 13.67
CA ILE A 77 9.73 14.94 15.13
C ILE A 77 8.29 14.89 15.65
N ARG A 78 7.40 15.79 15.19
CA ARG A 78 5.98 15.77 15.56
C ARG A 78 5.31 14.46 15.18
N SER A 79 5.59 13.97 13.97
CA SER A 79 5.10 12.67 13.51
C SER A 79 5.59 11.53 14.40
N TRP A 80 6.87 11.50 14.79
CA TRP A 80 7.37 10.46 15.71
C TRP A 80 6.64 10.49 17.04
N ILE A 81 6.46 11.67 17.66
CA ILE A 81 5.76 11.79 18.94
C ILE A 81 4.32 11.25 18.82
N VAL A 82 3.57 11.70 17.81
CA VAL A 82 2.18 11.28 17.63
C VAL A 82 2.09 9.79 17.31
N LEU A 83 2.90 9.29 16.37
CA LEU A 83 2.86 7.88 15.97
C LEU A 83 3.29 6.95 17.11
N PHE A 84 4.31 7.32 17.88
CA PHE A 84 4.77 6.52 19.02
C PHE A 84 3.71 6.43 20.12
N LEU A 85 3.04 7.55 20.43
CA LEU A 85 1.90 7.55 21.37
C LEU A 85 0.75 6.69 20.85
N CYS A 86 0.40 6.80 19.55
CA CYS A 86 -0.61 5.94 18.94
C CYS A 86 -0.21 4.45 19.00
N SER A 87 1.07 4.12 18.79
CA SER A 87 1.57 2.75 18.90
C SER A 87 1.42 2.19 20.31
N ILE A 88 1.69 2.99 21.35
CA ILE A 88 1.44 2.60 22.74
C ILE A 88 -0.04 2.34 22.98
N LEU A 89 -0.92 3.24 22.52
CA LEU A 89 -2.38 3.09 22.70
C LEU A 89 -2.95 1.83 22.02
N LEU A 90 -2.30 1.34 20.97
CA LEU A 90 -2.72 0.13 20.24
C LEU A 90 -2.13 -1.17 20.82
N LEU A 91 -1.19 -1.11 21.78
CA LEU A 91 -0.60 -2.30 22.40
C LEU A 91 -1.60 -3.32 22.95
N PRO A 92 -2.70 -2.92 23.63
CA PRO A 92 -3.68 -3.88 24.13
C PRO A 92 -4.23 -4.81 23.02
N MET A 93 -4.37 -4.34 21.79
CA MET A 93 -4.84 -5.17 20.67
C MET A 93 -3.89 -6.31 20.33
N TYR A 94 -2.57 -6.11 20.52
CA TYR A 94 -1.57 -7.16 20.31
C TYR A 94 -1.53 -8.16 21.46
N PHE A 95 -1.57 -7.66 22.71
CA PHE A 95 -1.56 -8.53 23.90
C PHE A 95 -2.83 -9.39 24.03
N PHE A 96 -3.98 -8.84 23.67
CA PHE A 96 -5.27 -9.53 23.75
C PHE A 96 -5.70 -10.15 22.41
N ALA A 97 -4.81 -10.27 21.43
CA ALA A 97 -5.16 -10.81 20.11
C ALA A 97 -5.80 -12.21 20.19
N THR A 98 -5.19 -13.15 20.95
CA THR A 98 -5.75 -14.51 21.13
C THR A 98 -7.15 -14.50 21.75
N PRO A 99 -7.38 -13.91 22.95
CA PRO A 99 -8.72 -13.93 23.55
C PRO A 99 -9.75 -13.18 22.70
N ILE A 100 -9.37 -12.10 22.01
CA ILE A 100 -10.26 -11.40 21.07
C ILE A 100 -10.69 -12.34 19.93
N LEU A 101 -9.74 -13.05 19.31
CA LEU A 101 -10.05 -13.97 18.21
C LEU A 101 -10.90 -15.16 18.67
N LYS A 102 -10.60 -15.74 19.84
CA LYS A 102 -11.42 -16.81 20.44
C LYS A 102 -12.84 -16.31 20.74
N TYR A 103 -12.98 -15.08 21.23
CA TYR A 103 -14.29 -14.45 21.45
C TYR A 103 -15.11 -14.31 20.16
N PHE A 104 -14.46 -14.01 19.03
CA PHE A 104 -15.11 -13.98 17.70
C PHE A 104 -15.31 -15.37 17.08
N GLY A 105 -15.06 -16.45 17.82
CA GLY A 105 -15.31 -17.83 17.38
C GLY A 105 -14.26 -18.40 16.43
N GLN A 106 -13.04 -17.85 16.41
CA GLN A 106 -11.94 -18.45 15.66
C GLN A 106 -11.46 -19.76 16.33
N PRO A 107 -11.04 -20.77 15.54
CA PRO A 107 -10.41 -21.97 16.04
C PRO A 107 -9.20 -21.67 16.96
N ASP A 108 -9.02 -22.48 17.99
CA ASP A 108 -7.99 -22.26 19.02
C ASP A 108 -6.57 -22.21 18.44
N ASP A 109 -6.27 -23.10 17.50
CA ASP A 109 -4.98 -23.18 16.81
C ASP A 109 -4.68 -21.89 16.01
N ILE A 110 -5.67 -21.37 15.27
CA ILE A 110 -5.54 -20.12 14.50
C ILE A 110 -5.40 -18.92 15.44
N ALA A 111 -6.20 -18.88 16.51
CA ALA A 111 -6.19 -17.78 17.48
C ALA A 111 -4.88 -17.71 18.28
N GLU A 112 -4.31 -18.85 18.66
CA GLU A 112 -3.05 -18.95 19.38
C GLU A 112 -1.85 -18.62 18.48
N LEU A 113 -1.85 -19.12 17.24
CA LEU A 113 -0.84 -18.75 16.26
C LEU A 113 -0.87 -17.25 15.95
N SER A 114 -2.06 -16.70 15.72
CA SER A 114 -2.25 -15.27 15.44
C SER A 114 -1.82 -14.39 16.60
N GLY A 115 -2.09 -14.80 17.85
CA GLY A 115 -1.62 -14.07 19.02
C GLY A 115 -0.10 -14.12 19.17
N THR A 116 0.52 -15.27 18.91
CA THR A 116 1.98 -15.39 18.89
C THR A 116 2.58 -14.44 17.86
N VAL A 117 2.05 -14.43 16.63
CA VAL A 117 2.48 -13.50 15.57
C VAL A 117 2.26 -12.04 16.00
N ALA A 118 1.10 -11.72 16.59
CA ALA A 118 0.78 -10.36 17.03
C ALA A 118 1.79 -9.81 18.05
N LEU A 119 2.23 -10.63 19.01
CA LEU A 119 3.27 -10.22 19.97
C LEU A 119 4.61 -9.92 19.27
N TRP A 120 4.98 -10.74 18.28
CA TRP A 120 6.19 -10.52 17.49
C TRP A 120 6.08 -9.35 16.49
N VAL A 121 4.87 -8.83 16.23
CA VAL A 121 4.67 -7.62 15.41
C VAL A 121 4.91 -6.34 16.24
N ILE A 122 4.99 -6.40 17.56
CA ILE A 122 5.18 -5.21 18.40
C ILE A 122 6.45 -4.41 18.02
N PRO A 123 7.65 -5.01 17.85
CA PRO A 123 8.84 -4.22 17.55
C PRO A 123 8.78 -3.55 16.16
N ILE A 124 8.31 -4.25 15.12
CA ILE A 124 8.07 -3.64 13.80
C ILE A 124 7.03 -2.52 13.86
N HIS A 125 5.99 -2.65 14.69
CA HIS A 125 5.00 -1.59 14.85
C HIS A 125 5.62 -0.29 15.35
N PHE A 126 6.57 -0.36 16.31
CA PHE A 126 7.34 0.80 16.74
C PHE A 126 8.37 1.25 15.70
N ALA A 127 9.01 0.34 14.98
CA ALA A 127 9.93 0.69 13.90
C ALA A 127 9.24 1.55 12.83
N PHE A 128 7.98 1.24 12.50
CA PHE A 128 7.16 2.01 11.57
C PHE A 128 6.91 3.45 12.01
N ALA A 129 6.77 3.69 13.32
CA ALA A 129 6.62 5.04 13.85
C ALA A 129 7.80 5.95 13.51
N PHE A 130 9.00 5.38 13.36
CA PHE A 130 10.21 6.11 12.94
C PHE A 130 10.43 6.06 11.44
N PHE A 131 10.24 4.89 10.83
CA PHE A 131 10.50 4.64 9.41
C PHE A 131 9.69 5.58 8.51
N PHE A 132 8.36 5.66 8.70
CA PHE A 132 7.52 6.43 7.79
C PHE A 132 7.88 7.93 7.77
N PRO A 133 8.07 8.61 8.91
CA PRO A 133 8.47 10.00 8.88
C PRO A 133 9.90 10.21 8.37
N LEU A 134 10.86 9.32 8.68
CA LEU A 134 12.22 9.38 8.13
C LEU A 134 12.22 9.23 6.60
N ASN A 135 11.47 8.26 6.10
CA ASN A 135 11.36 8.00 4.67
C ASN A 135 10.76 9.24 3.98
N ARG A 136 9.68 9.79 4.53
CA ARG A 136 9.05 11.02 4.00
C ARG A 136 9.98 12.23 4.09
N PHE A 137 10.74 12.38 5.18
CA PHE A 137 11.70 13.46 5.39
C PHE A 137 12.78 13.49 4.30
N LEU A 138 13.37 12.33 3.98
CA LEU A 138 14.37 12.22 2.91
C LEU A 138 13.76 12.32 1.51
N GLN A 139 12.54 11.81 1.31
CA GLN A 139 11.82 11.96 0.04
C GLN A 139 11.54 13.42 -0.32
N CYS A 140 11.10 14.22 0.66
CA CYS A 140 10.87 15.65 0.44
C CYS A 140 12.17 16.41 0.13
N GLN A 141 13.32 15.90 0.55
CA GLN A 141 14.64 16.45 0.19
C GLN A 141 15.20 15.87 -1.11
N LEU A 142 14.38 15.14 -1.87
CA LEU A 142 14.76 14.50 -3.13
C LEU A 142 15.93 13.51 -2.98
N LYS A 143 16.17 12.96 -1.77
CA LYS A 143 17.20 11.94 -1.49
C LYS A 143 16.71 10.52 -1.79
N ASN A 144 15.85 10.37 -2.80
CA ASN A 144 15.19 9.12 -3.18
C ASN A 144 16.20 8.01 -3.54
N MET A 145 17.37 8.37 -4.08
CA MET A 145 18.43 7.40 -4.40
C MET A 145 18.96 6.67 -3.16
N VAL A 146 19.06 7.36 -2.03
CA VAL A 146 19.51 6.76 -0.75
C VAL A 146 18.50 5.71 -0.29
N ILE A 147 17.22 6.04 -0.39
CA ILE A 147 16.12 5.14 -0.03
C ILE A 147 16.10 3.92 -0.96
N ALA A 148 16.35 4.12 -2.26
CA ALA A 148 16.39 3.03 -3.24
C ALA A 148 17.56 2.07 -2.99
N ILE A 149 18.77 2.59 -2.75
CA ILE A 149 19.95 1.76 -2.41
C ILE A 149 19.69 0.99 -1.13
N LEU A 150 19.16 1.65 -0.09
CA LEU A 150 18.80 1.00 1.16
C LEU A 150 17.79 -0.12 0.95
N ALA A 151 16.74 0.10 0.15
CA ALA A 151 15.75 -0.92 -0.15
C ALA A 151 16.38 -2.15 -0.84
N GLY A 152 17.32 -1.93 -1.77
CA GLY A 152 18.08 -3.01 -2.40
C GLY A 152 18.95 -3.80 -1.40
N VAL A 153 19.69 -3.11 -0.54
CA VAL A 153 20.50 -3.75 0.51
C VAL A 153 19.62 -4.50 1.51
N ALA A 154 18.53 -3.89 1.95
CA ALA A 154 17.58 -4.49 2.87
C ALA A 154 16.94 -5.75 2.27
N LEU A 155 16.66 -5.77 0.96
CA LEU A 155 16.15 -6.95 0.27
C LEU A 155 17.15 -8.11 0.29
N VAL A 156 18.42 -7.85 -0.03
CA VAL A 156 19.48 -8.88 0.01
C VAL A 156 19.63 -9.45 1.43
N VAL A 157 19.68 -8.56 2.44
CA VAL A 157 19.74 -8.97 3.85
C VAL A 157 18.50 -9.76 4.25
N HIS A 158 17.31 -9.33 3.84
CA HIS A 158 16.05 -10.00 4.15
C HIS A 158 16.00 -11.42 3.55
N ILE A 159 16.42 -11.59 2.28
CA ILE A 159 16.51 -12.89 1.62
C ILE A 159 17.46 -13.82 2.37
N PHE A 160 18.65 -13.32 2.73
CA PHE A 160 19.63 -14.08 3.48
C PHE A 160 19.10 -14.51 4.86
N LEU A 161 18.49 -13.59 5.60
CA LEU A 161 17.91 -13.87 6.91
C LEU A 161 16.74 -14.86 6.82
N CYS A 162 15.90 -14.76 5.79
CA CYS A 162 14.82 -15.71 5.54
C CYS A 162 15.40 -17.11 5.31
N TRP A 163 16.42 -17.25 4.46
CA TRP A 163 17.11 -18.52 4.28
C TRP A 163 17.68 -19.06 5.59
N LEU A 164 18.38 -18.21 6.35
CA LEU A 164 19.02 -18.61 7.60
C LEU A 164 18.01 -19.03 8.67
N PHE A 165 16.98 -18.22 8.95
CA PHE A 165 16.06 -18.46 10.08
C PHE A 165 14.98 -19.49 9.75
N VAL A 166 14.52 -19.55 8.51
CA VAL A 166 13.46 -20.49 8.09
C VAL A 166 14.06 -21.85 7.71
N TYR A 167 15.08 -21.89 6.84
CA TYR A 167 15.64 -23.15 6.36
C TYR A 167 16.83 -23.64 7.18
N GLY A 168 17.76 -22.74 7.53
CA GLY A 168 18.97 -23.09 8.29
C GLY A 168 18.66 -23.48 9.73
N LEU A 169 18.02 -22.57 10.49
CA LEU A 169 17.72 -22.73 11.91
C LEU A 169 16.36 -23.39 12.19
N LYS A 170 15.51 -23.54 11.17
CA LYS A 170 14.19 -24.19 11.25
C LYS A 170 13.29 -23.62 12.36
N LEU A 171 13.33 -22.31 12.58
CA LEU A 171 12.60 -21.62 13.66
C LEU A 171 11.11 -21.39 13.35
N GLY A 172 10.61 -21.90 12.21
CA GLY A 172 9.21 -21.78 11.80
C GLY A 172 8.74 -20.33 11.73
N VAL A 173 7.49 -20.09 12.14
CA VAL A 173 6.84 -18.76 12.10
C VAL A 173 7.59 -17.72 12.93
N ILE A 174 8.16 -18.12 14.07
CA ILE A 174 8.94 -17.21 14.92
C ILE A 174 10.20 -16.71 14.18
N GLY A 175 10.89 -17.60 13.46
CA GLY A 175 12.02 -17.23 12.60
C GLY A 175 11.65 -16.22 11.50
N THR A 176 10.51 -16.44 10.85
CA THR A 176 9.98 -15.50 9.85
C THR A 176 9.73 -14.13 10.47
N MET A 177 9.08 -14.08 11.63
CA MET A 177 8.79 -12.82 12.32
C MET A 177 10.06 -12.11 12.80
N ALA A 178 11.04 -12.84 13.32
CA ALA A 178 12.33 -12.27 13.72
C ALA A 178 13.05 -11.64 12.52
N THR A 179 13.05 -12.32 11.36
CA THR A 179 13.64 -11.81 10.12
C THR A 179 13.03 -10.48 9.68
N VAL A 180 11.70 -10.41 9.72
CA VAL A 180 10.95 -9.19 9.41
C VAL A 180 11.35 -8.05 10.35
N ASN A 181 11.37 -8.31 11.67
CA ASN A 181 11.78 -7.29 12.65
C ASN A 181 13.20 -6.78 12.39
N VAL A 182 14.17 -7.66 12.20
CA VAL A 182 15.57 -7.27 11.91
C VAL A 182 15.65 -6.39 10.66
N SER A 183 14.93 -6.74 9.61
CA SER A 183 14.94 -6.02 8.34
C SER A 183 14.39 -4.60 8.48
N TRP A 184 13.30 -4.42 9.23
CA TRP A 184 12.72 -3.10 9.46
C TRP A 184 13.52 -2.25 10.44
N CYS A 185 14.07 -2.87 11.49
CA CYS A 185 14.99 -2.19 12.40
C CYS A 185 16.24 -1.68 11.67
N LEU A 186 16.81 -2.48 10.77
CA LEU A 186 17.95 -2.06 9.92
C LEU A 186 17.59 -0.86 9.04
N ASN A 187 16.41 -0.86 8.43
CA ASN A 187 15.93 0.28 7.64
C ASN A 187 15.84 1.57 8.48
N VAL A 188 15.25 1.50 9.67
CA VAL A 188 15.16 2.64 10.58
C VAL A 188 16.53 3.13 10.98
N PHE A 189 17.42 2.22 11.39
CA PHE A 189 18.76 2.58 11.83
C PHE A 189 19.56 3.28 10.72
N VAL A 190 19.59 2.73 9.51
CA VAL A 190 20.34 3.33 8.39
C VAL A 190 19.77 4.69 8.02
N LEU A 191 18.45 4.84 7.89
CA LEU A 191 17.83 6.13 7.56
C LEU A 191 18.08 7.18 8.65
N PHE A 192 18.00 6.79 9.92
CA PHE A 192 18.25 7.67 11.05
C PHE A 192 19.71 8.11 11.10
N THR A 193 20.66 7.19 10.97
CA THR A 193 22.09 7.50 10.90
C THR A 193 22.40 8.40 9.70
N TYR A 194 21.84 8.11 8.53
CA TYR A 194 22.02 8.97 7.36
C TYR A 194 21.51 10.41 7.60
N ALA A 195 20.34 10.54 8.21
CA ALA A 195 19.73 11.84 8.50
C ALA A 195 20.48 12.64 9.59
N THR A 196 21.15 11.98 10.53
CA THR A 196 21.80 12.61 11.68
C THR A 196 23.32 12.77 11.55
N CYS A 197 23.99 11.90 10.78
CA CYS A 197 25.46 11.87 10.65
C CYS A 197 25.99 12.48 9.35
N GLY A 198 25.30 13.51 8.79
CA GLY A 198 25.85 14.32 7.69
C GLY A 198 25.51 13.85 6.27
N GLY A 199 24.54 12.94 6.09
CA GLY A 199 24.03 12.58 4.76
C GLY A 199 23.26 13.70 4.04
N CYS A 200 22.92 14.77 4.76
CA CYS A 200 22.28 15.96 4.22
C CYS A 200 23.27 17.15 4.23
N PRO A 201 23.47 17.89 3.10
CA PRO A 201 24.57 18.85 2.91
C PRO A 201 24.56 20.09 3.82
N LEU A 202 23.42 20.40 4.42
CA LEU A 202 23.25 21.43 5.44
C LEU A 202 22.97 20.71 6.76
N ILE A 203 23.49 21.21 7.88
CA ILE A 203 23.26 20.67 9.24
C ILE A 203 21.74 20.71 9.52
N THR A 204 21.03 19.68 9.07
CA THR A 204 19.56 19.67 8.94
C THR A 204 18.92 19.22 10.23
N TRP A 205 19.57 18.25 10.88
CA TRP A 205 19.17 17.74 12.18
C TRP A 205 20.05 18.35 13.27
N THR A 206 19.58 19.43 13.88
CA THR A 206 20.25 20.07 15.04
C THR A 206 19.87 19.44 16.37
N GLY A 207 19.14 18.31 16.35
CA GLY A 207 18.64 17.62 17.53
C GLY A 207 17.16 17.88 17.81
N PHE A 208 16.71 17.44 18.99
CA PHE A 208 15.34 17.67 19.44
C PHE A 208 15.14 19.15 19.80
N SER A 209 14.24 19.84 19.10
CA SER A 209 13.84 21.21 19.44
C SER A 209 12.50 21.23 20.20
N ILE A 210 12.40 22.06 21.23
CA ILE A 210 11.13 22.33 21.95
C ILE A 210 10.06 22.88 21.00
N GLU A 211 10.46 23.52 19.89
CA GLU A 211 9.53 23.95 18.84
C GLU A 211 8.74 22.78 18.23
N ALA A 212 9.26 21.55 18.26
CA ALA A 212 8.49 20.39 17.82
C ALA A 212 7.23 20.17 18.69
N PHE A 213 7.21 20.63 19.94
CA PHE A 213 6.03 20.53 20.81
C PHE A 213 5.04 21.68 20.58
N THR A 214 5.42 22.77 19.91
CA THR A 214 4.49 23.86 19.60
C THR A 214 3.51 23.42 18.50
N GLY A 215 2.21 23.62 18.76
CA GLY A 215 1.14 23.24 17.83
C GLY A 215 0.87 21.74 17.71
N LEU A 216 1.46 20.89 18.56
CA LEU A 216 1.34 19.43 18.50
C LEU A 216 -0.12 18.95 18.53
N TRP A 217 -0.99 19.56 19.35
CA TRP A 217 -2.42 19.20 19.38
C TRP A 217 -3.13 19.42 18.04
N LYS A 218 -2.85 20.54 17.36
CA LYS A 218 -3.44 20.82 16.03
C LYS A 218 -2.93 19.81 15.00
N PHE A 219 -1.63 19.50 15.06
CA PHE A 219 -1.02 18.47 14.22
C PHE A 219 -1.60 17.07 14.50
N ALA A 220 -1.81 16.71 15.76
CA ALA A 220 -2.41 15.45 16.17
C ALA A 220 -3.87 15.34 15.73
N LYS A 221 -4.68 16.39 15.89
CA LYS A 221 -6.06 16.44 15.38
C LYS A 221 -6.11 16.30 13.86
N LEU A 222 -5.17 16.95 13.16
CA LEU A 222 -5.02 16.82 11.71
C LEU A 222 -4.69 15.37 11.36
N SER A 223 -3.65 14.80 11.97
CA SER A 223 -3.20 13.41 11.74
C SER A 223 -4.28 12.38 12.05
N ALA A 224 -5.04 12.57 13.13
CA ALA A 224 -6.16 11.71 13.51
C ALA A 224 -7.26 11.67 12.43
N SER A 225 -7.54 12.81 11.79
CA SER A 225 -8.52 12.87 10.70
C SER A 225 -8.05 12.09 9.47
N SER A 226 -6.78 12.22 9.07
CA SER A 226 -6.18 11.38 8.03
C SER A 226 -6.22 9.90 8.41
N GLY A 227 -5.87 9.57 9.66
CA GLY A 227 -5.87 8.21 10.17
C GLY A 227 -7.26 7.58 10.09
N ILE A 228 -8.31 8.29 10.54
CA ILE A 228 -9.70 7.82 10.44
C ILE A 228 -10.12 7.62 8.98
N MET A 229 -9.84 8.58 8.10
CA MET A 229 -10.16 8.49 6.68
C MET A 229 -9.54 7.23 6.03
N LEU A 230 -8.24 6.98 6.27
CA LEU A 230 -7.53 5.80 5.79
C LEU A 230 -8.04 4.51 6.46
N CYS A 231 -8.40 4.55 7.74
CA CYS A 231 -9.01 3.41 8.43
C CYS A 231 -10.37 3.05 7.84
N LEU A 232 -11.21 4.04 7.52
CA LEU A 232 -12.50 3.81 6.88
C LEU A 232 -12.32 3.17 5.50
N GLU A 233 -11.37 3.63 4.71
CA GLU A 233 -10.97 2.94 3.47
C GLU A 233 -10.52 1.51 3.78
N ASN A 234 -9.57 1.34 4.70
CA ASN A 234 -9.00 0.04 5.03
C ASN A 234 -10.00 -0.99 5.53
N TRP A 235 -10.88 -0.60 6.44
CA TRP A 235 -11.88 -1.47 7.04
C TRP A 235 -12.98 -1.81 6.04
N TYR A 236 -13.40 -0.87 5.20
CA TYR A 236 -14.34 -1.15 4.13
C TYR A 236 -13.89 -2.31 3.23
N TYR A 237 -12.63 -2.30 2.77
CA TYR A 237 -12.11 -3.42 1.98
C TYR A 237 -12.03 -4.73 2.78
N LYS A 238 -11.71 -4.69 4.08
CA LYS A 238 -11.71 -5.90 4.93
C LYS A 238 -13.12 -6.49 5.07
N ILE A 239 -14.14 -5.65 5.19
CA ILE A 239 -15.55 -6.08 5.20
C ILE A 239 -15.91 -6.73 3.87
N LEU A 240 -15.51 -6.13 2.74
CA LEU A 240 -15.77 -6.71 1.42
C LEU A 240 -15.07 -8.07 1.23
N ILE A 241 -13.82 -8.21 1.66
CA ILE A 241 -13.10 -9.48 1.64
C ILE A 241 -13.84 -10.54 2.47
N LEU A 242 -14.30 -10.18 3.67
CA LEU A 242 -15.07 -11.09 4.51
C LEU A 242 -16.42 -11.46 3.88
N MET A 243 -17.13 -10.50 3.29
CA MET A 243 -18.38 -10.73 2.57
C MET A 243 -18.17 -11.70 1.40
N THR A 244 -17.20 -11.41 0.54
CA THR A 244 -16.90 -12.25 -0.63
C THR A 244 -16.42 -13.65 -0.26
N GLY A 245 -15.68 -13.78 0.84
CA GLY A 245 -15.25 -15.06 1.41
C GLY A 245 -16.39 -15.99 1.83
N ASN A 246 -17.58 -15.45 2.07
CA ASN A 246 -18.78 -16.20 2.46
C ASN A 246 -19.69 -16.58 1.28
N LEU A 247 -19.30 -16.29 0.04
CA LEU A 247 -20.04 -16.72 -1.16
C LEU A 247 -19.59 -18.11 -1.64
N LYS A 248 -20.48 -18.82 -2.35
CA LYS A 248 -20.18 -20.18 -2.86
C LYS A 248 -19.01 -20.22 -3.85
N ASP A 249 -18.73 -19.11 -4.53
CA ASP A 249 -17.62 -18.93 -5.49
C ASP A 249 -16.44 -18.12 -4.89
N ALA A 250 -16.30 -18.12 -3.55
CA ALA A 250 -15.43 -17.21 -2.79
C ALA A 250 -13.94 -17.26 -3.17
N LYS A 251 -13.39 -18.46 -3.41
CA LYS A 251 -11.92 -18.67 -3.40
C LYS A 251 -11.20 -17.80 -4.44
N ILE A 252 -11.71 -17.76 -5.66
CA ILE A 252 -11.10 -17.02 -6.79
C ILE A 252 -11.32 -15.50 -6.65
N ALA A 253 -12.43 -15.11 -6.05
CA ALA A 253 -12.86 -13.73 -6.02
C ALA A 253 -12.33 -12.96 -4.81
N VAL A 254 -12.15 -13.63 -3.67
CA VAL A 254 -11.34 -13.12 -2.55
C VAL A 254 -9.93 -12.83 -3.03
N ASP A 255 -9.32 -13.76 -3.77
CA ASP A 255 -7.98 -13.55 -4.34
C ASP A 255 -7.97 -12.35 -5.29
N SER A 256 -8.94 -12.20 -6.19
CA SER A 256 -9.02 -11.07 -7.12
C SER A 256 -9.22 -9.71 -6.43
N ILE A 257 -10.05 -9.64 -5.37
CA ILE A 257 -10.29 -8.42 -4.60
C ILE A 257 -9.07 -8.07 -3.73
N CYS A 258 -8.43 -9.08 -3.13
CA CYS A 258 -7.22 -8.92 -2.34
C CYS A 258 -6.03 -8.50 -3.21
N MET A 259 -5.88 -9.11 -4.40
CA MET A 259 -4.91 -8.73 -5.44
C MET A 259 -5.20 -7.34 -6.03
N SER A 260 -6.46 -6.92 -6.16
CA SER A 260 -6.78 -5.56 -6.63
C SER A 260 -6.32 -4.49 -5.65
N ARG A 261 -6.27 -4.79 -4.35
CA ARG A 261 -5.84 -3.85 -3.32
C ARG A 261 -4.33 -3.88 -3.05
N ASN A 262 -3.78 -5.05 -2.75
CA ASN A 262 -2.34 -5.22 -2.48
C ASN A 262 -1.51 -5.23 -3.77
N GLY A 263 -2.09 -5.66 -4.89
CA GLY A 263 -1.42 -5.71 -6.19
C GLY A 263 -1.25 -4.34 -6.84
N LEU A 264 -2.10 -3.35 -6.56
CA LEU A 264 -1.91 -1.98 -7.07
C LEU A 264 -0.65 -1.30 -6.48
N GLU A 265 -0.19 -1.76 -5.31
CA GLU A 265 1.07 -1.32 -4.69
C GLU A 265 2.30 -2.06 -5.26
N MET A 266 2.14 -3.32 -5.68
CA MET A 266 3.19 -4.24 -6.16
C MET A 266 3.00 -4.71 -7.62
N MET A 267 2.44 -3.86 -8.49
CA MET A 267 1.79 -4.33 -9.72
C MET A 267 2.73 -4.82 -10.83
N ILE A 268 4.03 -4.49 -10.77
CA ILE A 268 4.99 -4.96 -11.78
C ILE A 268 5.30 -6.47 -11.58
N PRO A 269 5.71 -6.95 -10.39
CA PRO A 269 5.86 -8.39 -10.16
C PRO A 269 4.57 -9.21 -10.31
N LEU A 270 3.41 -8.65 -9.92
CA LEU A 270 2.14 -9.38 -9.93
C LEU A 270 1.61 -9.63 -11.35
N ALA A 271 1.87 -8.72 -12.30
CA ALA A 271 1.50 -8.95 -13.71
C ALA A 271 2.27 -10.14 -14.31
N PHE A 272 3.52 -10.36 -13.90
CA PHE A 272 4.30 -11.53 -14.30
C PHE A 272 3.86 -12.81 -13.56
N LEU A 273 3.44 -12.72 -12.29
CA LEU A 273 2.94 -13.86 -11.51
C LEU A 273 1.51 -14.29 -11.89
N ALA A 274 0.63 -13.36 -12.30
CA ALA A 274 -0.72 -13.68 -12.75
C ALA A 274 -0.74 -14.49 -14.06
N GLY A 275 0.36 -14.50 -14.81
CA GLY A 275 0.54 -15.34 -16.00
C GLY A 275 0.80 -16.82 -15.70
N THR A 276 0.98 -17.23 -14.44
CA THR A 276 1.41 -18.60 -14.10
C THR A 276 0.27 -19.59 -13.82
N GLY A 277 -0.99 -19.23 -14.05
CA GLY A 277 -2.12 -20.15 -13.80
C GLY A 277 -3.35 -19.89 -14.67
N GLU A 278 -3.73 -20.87 -15.50
CA GLU A 278 -4.90 -20.82 -16.39
C GLU A 278 -6.21 -20.46 -15.67
N THR A 279 -6.39 -20.93 -14.43
CA THR A 279 -7.57 -20.62 -13.61
C THR A 279 -7.65 -19.14 -13.23
N VAL A 280 -6.52 -18.50 -12.96
CA VAL A 280 -6.44 -17.07 -12.62
C VAL A 280 -6.70 -16.24 -13.87
N ILE A 281 -6.10 -16.60 -15.01
CA ILE A 281 -6.32 -15.92 -16.30
C ILE A 281 -7.79 -15.98 -16.72
N LYS A 282 -8.43 -17.15 -16.62
CA LYS A 282 -9.85 -17.33 -16.96
C LYS A 282 -10.77 -16.49 -16.08
N ALA A 283 -10.50 -16.47 -14.77
CA ALA A 283 -11.27 -15.67 -13.83
C ALA A 283 -11.08 -14.16 -14.03
N VAL A 284 -9.84 -13.72 -14.26
CA VAL A 284 -9.50 -12.32 -14.55
C VAL A 284 -10.13 -11.88 -15.88
N THR A 285 -10.18 -12.76 -16.89
CA THR A 285 -10.82 -12.49 -18.18
C THR A 285 -12.33 -12.27 -18.02
N ASP A 286 -13.01 -13.13 -17.26
CA ASP A 286 -14.44 -13.02 -16.94
C ASP A 286 -14.83 -11.75 -16.14
N LEU A 287 -13.82 -11.08 -15.60
CA LEU A 287 -13.88 -9.94 -14.69
C LEU A 287 -13.19 -8.70 -15.27
N SER A 288 -12.60 -8.82 -16.46
CA SER A 288 -11.70 -7.85 -17.08
C SER A 288 -12.33 -6.47 -17.26
N PHE A 289 -13.63 -6.42 -17.58
CA PHE A 289 -14.38 -5.16 -17.67
C PHE A 289 -14.44 -4.42 -16.33
N LEU A 290 -14.78 -5.12 -15.25
CA LEU A 290 -14.81 -4.55 -13.90
C LEU A 290 -13.40 -4.19 -13.42
N LEU A 291 -12.40 -4.99 -13.79
CA LEU A 291 -11.00 -4.72 -13.50
C LEU A 291 -10.52 -3.42 -14.18
N ALA A 292 -10.88 -3.19 -15.44
CA ALA A 292 -10.51 -1.97 -16.17
C ALA A 292 -11.07 -0.70 -15.49
N PHE A 293 -12.36 -0.72 -15.09
CA PHE A 293 -12.94 0.37 -14.31
C PHE A 293 -12.28 0.55 -12.95
N THR A 294 -11.95 -0.54 -12.27
CA THR A 294 -11.23 -0.51 -10.99
C THR A 294 -9.87 0.18 -11.14
N ILE A 295 -9.08 -0.21 -12.14
CA ILE A 295 -7.78 0.39 -12.44
C ILE A 295 -7.94 1.89 -12.72
N LEU A 296 -8.89 2.27 -13.58
CA LEU A 296 -9.15 3.67 -13.91
C LEU A 296 -9.49 4.50 -12.66
N LEU A 297 -10.49 4.06 -11.88
CA LEU A 297 -10.93 4.80 -10.69
C LEU A 297 -9.86 4.83 -9.61
N ASN A 298 -9.11 3.74 -9.40
CA ASN A 298 -7.97 3.73 -8.49
C ASN A 298 -6.78 4.56 -8.98
N SER A 299 -6.80 5.05 -10.23
CA SER A 299 -5.82 6.05 -10.71
C SER A 299 -6.23 7.46 -10.34
N VAL A 300 -7.52 7.77 -10.48
CA VAL A 300 -8.06 9.12 -10.31
C VAL A 300 -8.32 9.41 -8.83
N GLN A 301 -8.85 8.44 -8.09
CA GLN A 301 -9.25 8.60 -6.70
C GLN A 301 -8.07 9.01 -5.79
N PRO A 302 -6.88 8.38 -5.84
CA PRO A 302 -5.77 8.78 -4.99
C PRO A 302 -5.27 10.20 -5.28
N VAL A 303 -5.43 10.67 -6.52
CA VAL A 303 -5.04 12.03 -6.93
C VAL A 303 -5.97 13.05 -6.30
N LEU A 304 -7.27 12.86 -6.45
CA LEU A 304 -8.27 13.74 -5.86
C LEU A 304 -8.20 13.74 -4.34
N SER A 305 -8.02 12.55 -3.74
CA SER A 305 -7.81 12.42 -2.30
C SER A 305 -6.52 13.08 -1.86
N GLY A 306 -5.42 12.93 -2.61
CA GLY A 306 -4.14 13.58 -2.34
C GLY A 306 -4.23 15.11 -2.37
N VAL A 307 -4.92 15.66 -3.38
CA VAL A 307 -5.21 17.10 -3.49
C VAL A 307 -6.00 17.58 -2.27
N ALA A 308 -7.07 16.88 -1.91
CA ALA A 308 -7.89 17.26 -0.77
C ALA A 308 -7.16 17.14 0.58
N ILE A 309 -6.33 16.12 0.77
CA ILE A 309 -5.47 15.98 1.96
C ILE A 309 -4.45 17.13 2.00
N GLY A 310 -3.83 17.47 0.86
CA GLY A 310 -2.91 18.61 0.73
C GLY A 310 -3.57 19.95 1.10
N SER A 311 -4.83 20.15 0.72
CA SER A 311 -5.62 21.31 1.10
C SER A 311 -6.08 21.30 2.57
N GLY A 312 -6.01 20.14 3.25
CA GLY A 312 -6.39 19.94 4.65
C GLY A 312 -7.84 19.48 4.86
N TRP A 313 -8.49 18.93 3.84
CA TRP A 313 -9.91 18.54 3.84
C TRP A 313 -10.17 17.08 4.24
N GLN A 314 -9.16 16.37 4.70
CA GLN A 314 -9.22 14.99 5.20
C GLN A 314 -10.44 14.65 6.09
N SER A 315 -10.91 15.55 6.98
CA SER A 315 -12.08 15.27 7.84
C SER A 315 -13.36 15.23 7.01
N PHE A 316 -13.47 16.10 6.01
CA PHE A 316 -14.58 16.10 5.07
C PHE A 316 -14.54 14.85 4.18
N LEU A 317 -13.35 14.42 3.75
CA LEU A 317 -13.17 13.14 3.05
C LEU A 317 -13.61 11.94 3.89
N ALA A 318 -13.33 11.93 5.19
CA ALA A 318 -13.80 10.86 6.08
C ALA A 318 -15.34 10.72 6.06
N TYR A 319 -16.08 11.84 6.02
CA TYR A 319 -17.54 11.81 5.88
C TYR A 319 -18.00 11.30 4.51
N ILE A 320 -17.32 11.70 3.42
CA ILE A 320 -17.62 11.18 2.08
C ILE A 320 -17.38 9.67 2.04
N ASN A 321 -16.26 9.19 2.60
CA ASN A 321 -15.93 7.76 2.67
C ASN A 321 -17.00 6.98 3.42
N LEU A 322 -17.47 7.51 4.56
CA LEU A 322 -18.56 6.89 5.32
C LEU A 322 -19.84 6.77 4.47
N GLY A 323 -20.24 7.84 3.78
CA GLY A 323 -21.41 7.85 2.91
C GLY A 323 -21.31 6.86 1.75
N CYS A 324 -20.24 6.97 0.94
CA CYS A 324 -20.10 6.17 -0.29
C CYS A 324 -19.84 4.70 0.03
N TYR A 325 -18.88 4.42 0.92
CA TYR A 325 -18.46 3.04 1.16
C TYR A 325 -19.41 2.29 2.09
N TYR A 326 -19.86 2.91 3.18
CA TYR A 326 -20.60 2.19 4.20
C TYR A 326 -22.12 2.28 4.02
N PHE A 327 -22.65 3.43 3.58
CA PHE A 327 -24.10 3.60 3.45
C PHE A 327 -24.64 3.29 2.05
N ILE A 328 -23.82 3.37 1.00
CA ILE A 328 -24.25 3.08 -0.37
C ILE A 328 -23.68 1.75 -0.84
N SER A 329 -22.35 1.63 -0.89
CA SER A 329 -21.68 0.47 -1.47
C SER A 329 -21.94 -0.84 -0.72
N LEU A 330 -21.76 -0.88 0.61
CA LEU A 330 -21.97 -2.12 1.38
C LEU A 330 -23.42 -2.67 1.25
N PRO A 331 -24.49 -1.86 1.44
CA PRO A 331 -25.85 -2.33 1.22
C PRO A 331 -26.10 -2.78 -0.22
N LEU A 332 -25.63 -2.02 -1.22
CA LEU A 332 -25.81 -2.37 -2.63
C LEU A 332 -25.11 -3.70 -2.96
N GLY A 333 -23.86 -3.87 -2.52
CA GLY A 333 -23.08 -5.09 -2.69
C GLY A 333 -23.74 -6.30 -2.02
N PHE A 334 -24.27 -6.13 -0.81
CA PHE A 334 -24.99 -7.19 -0.11
C PHE A 334 -26.28 -7.60 -0.84
N VAL A 335 -27.13 -6.63 -1.20
CA VAL A 335 -28.40 -6.87 -1.90
C VAL A 335 -28.15 -7.56 -3.23
N MET A 336 -27.21 -7.06 -4.03
CA MET A 336 -26.94 -7.63 -5.34
C MET A 336 -26.20 -8.98 -5.26
N GLY A 337 -25.39 -9.21 -4.23
CA GLY A 337 -24.68 -10.46 -4.01
C GLY A 337 -25.59 -11.62 -3.57
N TRP A 338 -26.40 -11.39 -2.52
CA TRP A 338 -27.19 -12.45 -1.88
C TRP A 338 -28.66 -12.46 -2.29
N ILE A 339 -29.31 -11.30 -2.37
CA ILE A 339 -30.76 -11.24 -2.67
C ILE A 339 -31.00 -11.54 -4.13
N PHE A 340 -30.30 -10.83 -5.03
CA PHE A 340 -30.38 -11.07 -6.47
C PHE A 340 -29.50 -12.22 -6.98
N LYS A 341 -28.70 -12.84 -6.10
CA LYS A 341 -27.84 -14.00 -6.39
C LYS A 341 -26.87 -13.78 -7.56
N PHE A 342 -26.44 -12.55 -7.81
CA PHE A 342 -25.42 -12.25 -8.83
C PHE A 342 -24.00 -12.58 -8.36
N GLY A 343 -23.85 -13.14 -7.16
CA GLY A 343 -22.60 -13.68 -6.66
C GLY A 343 -21.53 -12.62 -6.46
N VAL A 344 -20.28 -12.95 -6.75
CA VAL A 344 -19.17 -12.06 -6.41
C VAL A 344 -19.05 -10.86 -7.36
N LYS A 345 -19.43 -11.03 -8.63
CA LYS A 345 -19.36 -9.96 -9.64
C LYS A 345 -20.15 -8.73 -9.19
N SER A 346 -21.28 -8.92 -8.52
CA SER A 346 -22.11 -7.83 -8.05
C SER A 346 -21.60 -7.16 -6.78
N ILE A 347 -20.94 -7.88 -5.86
CA ILE A 347 -20.26 -7.24 -4.72
C ILE A 347 -19.14 -6.34 -5.24
N TRP A 348 -18.37 -6.81 -6.22
CA TRP A 348 -17.29 -6.03 -6.80
C TRP A 348 -17.81 -4.84 -7.62
N ALA A 349 -18.88 -5.03 -8.40
CA ALA A 349 -19.56 -3.92 -9.07
C ALA A 349 -20.12 -2.90 -8.05
N GLY A 350 -20.71 -3.36 -6.94
CA GLY A 350 -21.14 -2.50 -5.84
C GLY A 350 -19.99 -1.68 -5.26
N MET A 351 -18.82 -2.32 -5.07
CA MET A 351 -17.60 -1.64 -4.61
C MET A 351 -17.15 -0.52 -5.53
N ILE A 352 -17.16 -0.78 -6.84
CA ILE A 352 -16.73 0.15 -7.87
C ILE A 352 -17.74 1.28 -8.02
N PHE A 353 -18.98 0.94 -8.37
CA PHE A 353 -19.99 1.92 -8.78
C PHE A 353 -20.72 2.57 -7.60
N GLY A 354 -20.96 1.83 -6.52
CA GLY A 354 -21.58 2.36 -5.29
C GLY A 354 -20.60 3.02 -4.34
N GLY A 355 -19.30 2.71 -4.46
CA GLY A 355 -18.25 3.25 -3.60
C GLY A 355 -17.34 4.23 -4.33
N THR A 356 -16.31 3.69 -4.98
CA THR A 356 -15.18 4.46 -5.52
C THR A 356 -15.61 5.46 -6.60
N ALA A 357 -16.55 5.09 -7.48
CA ALA A 357 -17.04 5.95 -8.55
C ALA A 357 -17.79 7.17 -7.98
N ILE A 358 -18.75 6.94 -7.06
CA ILE A 358 -19.53 8.03 -6.44
C ILE A 358 -18.60 8.97 -5.66
N GLN A 359 -17.68 8.42 -4.85
CA GLN A 359 -16.69 9.23 -4.14
C GLN A 359 -15.84 10.05 -5.12
N THR A 360 -15.37 9.45 -6.22
CA THR A 360 -14.57 10.13 -7.25
C THR A 360 -15.35 11.27 -7.90
N LEU A 361 -16.63 11.06 -8.22
CA LEU A 361 -17.50 12.10 -8.79
C LEU A 361 -17.71 13.26 -7.82
N ILE A 362 -18.00 12.96 -6.54
CA ILE A 362 -18.15 13.97 -5.49
C ILE A 362 -16.86 14.78 -5.35
N LEU A 363 -15.71 14.12 -5.24
CA LEU A 363 -14.43 14.82 -5.11
C LEU A 363 -14.10 15.65 -6.35
N THR A 364 -14.33 15.12 -7.56
CA THR A 364 -14.12 15.85 -8.81
C THR A 364 -14.96 17.14 -8.83
N PHE A 365 -16.23 17.04 -8.45
CA PHE A 365 -17.11 18.21 -8.37
C PHE A 365 -16.59 19.25 -7.39
N ILE A 366 -16.13 18.84 -6.21
CA ILE A 366 -15.67 19.76 -5.17
C ILE A 366 -14.34 20.41 -5.55
N VAL A 367 -13.39 19.64 -6.09
CA VAL A 367 -12.07 20.11 -6.54
C VAL A 367 -12.22 21.10 -7.69
N THR A 368 -13.09 20.83 -8.66
CA THR A 368 -13.33 21.73 -9.81
C THR A 368 -14.08 23.01 -9.45
N ARG A 369 -14.85 23.00 -8.36
CA ARG A 369 -15.56 24.18 -7.83
C ARG A 369 -14.76 24.92 -6.76
N CYS A 370 -13.56 24.47 -6.43
CA CYS A 370 -12.74 25.10 -5.42
C CYS A 370 -12.17 26.43 -5.91
N ASP A 371 -12.25 27.44 -5.05
CA ASP A 371 -11.53 28.70 -5.21
C ASP A 371 -10.07 28.50 -4.76
N TRP A 372 -9.22 28.14 -5.72
CA TRP A 372 -7.81 27.85 -5.48
C TRP A 372 -7.02 29.05 -4.96
N ASP A 373 -7.42 30.27 -5.32
CA ASP A 373 -6.79 31.50 -4.83
C ASP A 373 -7.01 31.65 -3.32
N LYS A 374 -8.25 31.39 -2.86
CA LYS A 374 -8.55 31.37 -1.42
C LYS A 374 -7.82 30.27 -0.68
N GLU A 375 -7.72 29.07 -1.24
CA GLU A 375 -6.97 27.98 -0.59
C GLU A 375 -5.47 28.25 -0.54
N ALA A 376 -4.89 28.82 -1.59
CA ALA A 376 -3.50 29.26 -1.63
C ALA A 376 -3.23 30.35 -0.58
N GLN A 377 -4.14 31.32 -0.43
CA GLN A 377 -4.05 32.35 0.61
C GLN A 377 -4.09 31.72 2.02
N LYS A 378 -5.01 30.78 2.27
CA LYS A 378 -5.07 30.05 3.56
C LYS A 378 -3.80 29.26 3.83
N ALA A 379 -3.20 28.65 2.81
CA ALA A 379 -1.93 27.95 2.93
C ALA A 379 -0.79 28.92 3.28
N SER A 380 -0.69 30.05 2.56
CA SER A 380 0.30 31.10 2.81
C SER A 380 0.21 31.67 4.24
N VAL A 381 -1.01 31.97 4.72
CA VAL A 381 -1.23 32.44 6.11
C VAL A 381 -0.78 31.39 7.13
N ARG A 382 -1.04 30.09 6.88
CA ARG A 382 -0.60 29.00 7.76
C ARG A 382 0.92 28.92 7.86
N VAL A 383 1.62 29.03 6.73
CA VAL A 383 3.09 29.03 6.66
C VAL A 383 3.68 30.28 7.32
N ASN A 384 3.14 31.46 7.00
CA ASN A 384 3.64 32.74 7.54
C ASN A 384 3.52 32.81 9.06
N LYS A 385 2.39 32.36 9.64
CA LYS A 385 2.21 32.29 11.10
C LYS A 385 3.30 31.44 11.77
N TRP A 386 3.76 30.41 11.08
CA TRP A 386 4.82 29.53 11.54
C TRP A 386 6.20 30.17 11.45
N SER A 387 6.49 30.84 10.32
CA SER A 387 7.74 31.59 10.12
C SER A 387 7.95 32.69 11.16
N ILE A 388 6.88 33.44 11.49
CA ILE A 388 6.92 34.53 12.48
C ILE A 388 7.19 33.95 13.88
N SER A 389 6.47 32.89 14.26
CA SER A 389 6.70 32.18 15.53
C SER A 389 8.14 31.69 15.68
N ASN A 390 8.75 31.17 14.60
CA ASN A 390 10.16 30.76 14.61
C ASN A 390 11.11 31.94 14.71
N SER A 391 10.81 33.06 14.04
CA SER A 391 11.65 34.27 14.11
C SER A 391 11.72 34.84 15.53
N GLU A 392 10.58 34.91 16.23
CA GLU A 392 10.49 35.39 17.61
C GLU A 392 11.15 34.43 18.60
N ALA A 393 11.01 33.12 18.40
CA ALA A 393 11.67 32.11 19.22
C ALA A 393 13.20 32.15 19.06
N ARG A 394 13.68 32.36 17.82
CA ARG A 394 15.11 32.56 17.52
C ARG A 394 15.64 33.85 18.14
N HIS A 395 14.90 34.95 18.06
CA HIS A 395 15.28 36.23 18.69
C HIS A 395 15.39 36.11 20.21
N ARG A 396 14.42 35.44 20.87
CA ARG A 396 14.47 35.16 22.31
C ARG A 396 15.68 34.31 22.71
N ARG A 397 16.06 33.31 21.91
CA ARG A 397 17.25 32.49 22.17
C ARG A 397 18.54 33.28 22.06
N LEU A 398 18.68 34.11 21.03
CA LEU A 398 19.86 34.98 20.87
C LEU A 398 19.97 36.00 22.00
N TYR A 399 18.84 36.57 22.41
CA TYR A 399 18.78 37.48 23.56
C TYR A 399 19.21 36.77 24.86
N ASN A 400 18.69 35.57 25.13
CA ASN A 400 19.05 34.80 26.31
C ASN A 400 20.51 34.30 26.30
N LEU A 401 21.07 33.97 25.13
CA LEU A 401 22.50 33.67 25.03
C LEU A 401 23.35 34.91 25.31
N TYR A 402 22.93 36.07 24.82
CA TYR A 402 23.64 37.33 25.06
C TYR A 402 23.62 37.75 26.53
N THR A 403 22.55 37.45 27.27
CA THR A 403 22.45 37.74 28.71
C THR A 403 23.13 36.71 29.62
N VAL A 404 23.44 35.51 29.12
CA VAL A 404 24.20 34.49 29.88
C VAL A 404 25.72 34.63 29.68
N VAL A 405 26.14 35.28 28.59
CA VAL A 405 27.56 35.54 28.27
C VAL A 405 28.05 36.88 28.84
N LYS A 406 27.15 37.72 29.38
CA LYS A 406 27.45 38.88 30.21
C LYS A 406 27.24 38.54 31.67
#